data_AF-A0A430ARW1-F1
#
_entry.id   AF-A0A430ARW1-F1
#
_cell.length_a   1.000
_cell.length_b   1.000
_cell.length_c   1.000
_cell.angle_alpha   90.00
_cell.angle_beta   90.00
_cell.angle_gamma   90.00
#
_symmetry.space_group_name_H-M   'P 1'
#
loop_
_entity.id
_entity.type
_entity.pdbx_description
1 polymer ?
#
loop_
_entity_poly.entity_id
_entity_poly.type
_entity_poly.pdbx_seq_one_letter_code
_entity_poly.pdbx_strand_id
1 'polypeptide(L)'
;MFGRLKGIKNKEDLVNLIVSYYIEQIEGNYIPAIIEIGNYISKDEKIDFYSKIVVVDEKVEVDSTWLVNNLTGVSLYTLKEEKEKAFNVITQRNYNHKDLYEMNPILVNNNMIWEKSITNDVHVNQYIENHNGFEELPLFKYSKQEKTNETISSKYLLINKEALADEIPFEMTPHVIKESKIALEFELRFKDKLLNIEDYEGVIPSSKAILGGYLDIVNIDGDGRNAFRDYTSTSCRGTIVLDFENIEIQNNEKEIDIKVVNLDDMKIRDLNPSNYNDDTNAGLIVFDKKIIPILREEYLYTGTTLIPKRESQRGLLIDELEDIIVFWEGEFNKLPREVMLEIEPYNLKDRTSHIISDMMFAWQLAVDFNYLDKALPNQKLGDYTYENYQDIAFEYKINFWQCDTSQELKLLMEKLELIYEISPRNFDGPSEDIKNLKDIYENKDVQLTSNEINMLMQKYCYAILSKVRG
;
A
#
# COMPACT_ATOMS: atom_id res chain seq x y z
N MET A 1 12.63 0.26 -19.94
CA MET A 1 12.87 -0.80 -20.94
C MET A 1 13.00 -0.30 -22.39
N PHE A 2 11.98 0.34 -22.99
CA PHE A 2 11.98 0.72 -24.43
C PHE A 2 13.23 1.43 -24.97
N GLY A 3 13.64 2.54 -24.36
CA GLY A 3 14.82 3.28 -24.80
C GLY A 3 16.14 2.51 -24.69
N ARG A 4 16.21 1.50 -23.81
CA ARG A 4 17.42 0.70 -23.55
C ARG A 4 17.56 -0.47 -24.54
N LEU A 5 16.45 -1.02 -25.04
CA LEU A 5 16.47 -2.13 -26.02
C LEU A 5 17.16 -1.77 -27.33
N LYS A 6 17.06 -0.51 -27.78
CA LYS A 6 17.73 -0.03 -29.00
C LYS A 6 19.27 -0.05 -28.91
N GLY A 7 19.82 -0.10 -27.69
CA GLY A 7 21.25 -0.08 -27.44
C GLY A 7 21.89 -1.46 -27.32
N ILE A 8 21.10 -2.54 -27.39
CA ILE A 8 21.55 -3.92 -27.17
C ILE A 8 22.41 -4.41 -28.34
N LYS A 9 23.56 -5.02 -28.02
CA LYS A 9 24.54 -5.47 -29.03
C LYS A 9 24.70 -6.98 -29.11
N ASN A 10 24.25 -7.72 -28.12
CA ASN A 10 24.36 -9.18 -28.04
C ASN A 10 23.31 -9.75 -27.07
N LYS A 11 23.26 -11.07 -26.93
CA LYS A 11 22.32 -11.76 -26.04
C LYS A 11 22.63 -11.50 -24.56
N GLU A 12 23.90 -11.35 -24.19
CA GLU A 12 24.30 -11.07 -22.81
C GLU A 12 23.78 -9.71 -22.34
N ASP A 13 23.85 -8.70 -23.20
CA ASP A 13 23.28 -7.36 -22.98
C ASP A 13 21.76 -7.44 -22.80
N LEU A 14 21.06 -8.28 -23.58
CA LEU A 14 19.61 -8.48 -23.46
C LEU A 14 19.24 -9.10 -22.11
N VAL A 15 19.93 -10.17 -21.73
CA VAL A 15 19.76 -10.84 -20.42
C VAL A 15 20.02 -9.85 -19.29
N ASN A 16 21.12 -9.10 -19.37
CA ASN A 16 21.45 -8.07 -18.38
C ASN A 16 20.39 -6.98 -18.30
N LEU A 17 19.81 -6.55 -19.44
CA LEU A 17 18.74 -5.56 -19.45
C LEU A 17 17.49 -6.10 -18.75
N ILE A 18 17.08 -7.34 -19.01
CA ILE A 18 15.90 -7.96 -18.40
C ILE A 18 16.09 -8.09 -16.90
N VAL A 19 17.24 -8.63 -16.47
CA VAL A 19 17.58 -8.77 -15.04
C VAL A 19 17.65 -7.41 -14.35
N SER A 20 18.34 -6.43 -14.96
CA SER A 20 18.42 -5.08 -14.40
C SER A 20 17.05 -4.42 -14.30
N TYR A 21 16.20 -4.61 -15.32
CA TYR A 21 14.85 -4.05 -15.30
C TYR A 21 13.97 -4.68 -14.22
N TYR A 22 14.07 -6.00 -14.02
CA TYR A 22 13.41 -6.71 -12.91
C TYR A 22 13.88 -6.16 -11.54
N ILE A 23 15.19 -6.06 -11.34
CA ILE A 23 15.79 -5.57 -10.08
C ILE A 23 15.38 -4.12 -9.80
N GLU A 24 15.28 -3.26 -10.82
CA GLU A 24 14.82 -1.87 -10.69
C GLU A 24 13.39 -1.75 -10.14
N GLN A 25 12.57 -2.82 -10.20
CA GLN A 25 11.20 -2.83 -9.69
C GLN A 25 11.09 -3.41 -8.26
N ILE A 26 12.20 -3.79 -7.63
CA ILE A 26 12.19 -4.26 -6.23
C ILE A 26 11.97 -3.06 -5.30
N GLU A 27 11.06 -3.21 -4.34
CA GLU A 27 10.68 -2.19 -3.36
C GLU A 27 10.86 -2.72 -1.93
N GLY A 28 12.03 -2.47 -1.32
CA GLY A 28 12.33 -2.92 0.03
C GLY A 28 12.33 -4.46 0.11
N ASN A 29 11.40 -5.02 0.91
CA ASN A 29 11.20 -6.46 1.00
C ASN A 29 10.25 -7.02 -0.08
N TYR A 30 9.74 -6.21 -1.00
CA TYR A 30 8.84 -6.65 -2.05
C TYR A 30 9.57 -6.85 -3.38
N ILE A 31 9.50 -8.06 -3.92
CA ILE A 31 10.06 -8.39 -5.25
C ILE A 31 8.94 -8.49 -6.29
N PRO A 32 9.20 -8.20 -7.58
CA PRO A 32 8.19 -8.35 -8.61
C PRO A 32 7.76 -9.80 -8.76
N ALA A 33 6.46 -10.04 -8.52
CA ALA A 33 5.82 -11.32 -8.73
C ALA A 33 5.29 -11.45 -10.15
N ILE A 34 4.70 -10.37 -10.67
CA ILE A 34 4.26 -10.20 -12.06
C ILE A 34 4.66 -8.81 -12.54
N ILE A 35 5.22 -8.73 -13.73
CA ILE A 35 5.41 -7.48 -14.49
C ILE A 35 4.70 -7.63 -15.83
N GLU A 36 3.79 -6.72 -16.11
CA GLU A 36 3.16 -6.56 -17.42
C GLU A 36 3.51 -5.18 -17.96
N ILE A 37 4.21 -5.12 -19.09
CA ILE A 37 4.41 -3.90 -19.85
C ILE A 37 3.67 -4.05 -21.16
N GLY A 38 2.87 -3.05 -21.44
CA GLY A 38 2.10 -2.99 -22.65
C GLY A 38 0.84 -3.85 -22.61
N ASN A 39 0.30 -4.12 -23.79
CA ASN A 39 -0.91 -4.86 -24.03
C ASN A 39 -0.61 -5.82 -25.17
N TYR A 40 -0.35 -7.08 -24.80
CA TYR A 40 0.00 -8.24 -25.64
C TYR A 40 -0.79 -8.43 -26.95
N ILE A 41 -1.89 -7.69 -27.11
CA ILE A 41 -2.88 -7.77 -28.20
C ILE A 41 -2.92 -6.47 -29.04
N SER A 42 -2.34 -5.37 -28.55
CA SER A 42 -2.42 -4.05 -29.18
C SER A 42 -1.49 -3.94 -30.39
N LYS A 43 -2.04 -3.48 -31.52
CA LYS A 43 -1.25 -3.26 -32.74
C LYS A 43 -0.34 -2.05 -32.66
N ASP A 44 -0.60 -1.13 -31.73
CA ASP A 44 0.07 0.17 -31.68
C ASP A 44 1.29 0.17 -30.76
N GLU A 45 1.42 -0.86 -29.93
CA GLU A 45 2.51 -0.96 -28.97
C GLU A 45 3.77 -1.56 -29.60
N LYS A 46 4.92 -0.99 -29.21
CA LYS A 46 6.21 -1.42 -29.74
C LYS A 46 6.89 -2.48 -28.90
N ILE A 47 6.51 -2.60 -27.63
CA ILE A 47 7.02 -3.60 -26.70
C ILE A 47 5.85 -4.19 -25.94
N ASP A 48 5.82 -5.51 -25.91
CA ASP A 48 5.11 -6.28 -24.90
C ASP A 48 6.14 -7.02 -24.07
N PHE A 49 6.07 -6.88 -22.75
CA PHE A 49 6.91 -7.64 -21.83
C PHE A 49 6.04 -8.22 -20.72
N TYR A 50 6.10 -9.52 -20.56
CA TYR A 50 5.53 -10.22 -19.43
C TYR A 50 6.65 -10.91 -18.68
N SER A 51 6.65 -10.78 -17.36
CA SER A 51 7.47 -11.63 -16.52
C SER A 51 6.74 -12.06 -15.27
N LYS A 52 7.06 -13.25 -14.78
CA LYS A 52 6.61 -13.78 -13.50
C LYS A 52 7.74 -14.52 -12.82
N ILE A 53 7.64 -14.67 -11.51
CA ILE A 53 8.53 -15.56 -10.76
C ILE A 53 7.92 -16.95 -10.60
N VAL A 54 8.79 -17.95 -10.66
CA VAL A 54 8.50 -19.35 -10.40
C VAL A 54 9.49 -19.89 -9.38
N VAL A 55 9.06 -20.91 -8.65
CA VAL A 55 9.92 -21.70 -7.78
C VAL A 55 10.35 -22.95 -8.52
N VAL A 56 11.65 -23.25 -8.53
CA VAL A 56 12.25 -24.40 -9.18
C VAL A 56 12.99 -25.22 -8.13
N ASP A 57 12.95 -26.55 -8.24
CA ASP A 57 13.79 -27.42 -7.41
C ASP A 57 15.28 -27.08 -7.63
N GLU A 58 16.06 -26.93 -6.55
CA GLU A 58 17.46 -26.52 -6.64
C GLU A 58 18.28 -27.43 -7.58
N LYS A 59 17.98 -28.73 -7.59
CA LYS A 59 18.69 -29.77 -8.36
C LYS A 59 18.34 -29.78 -9.84
N VAL A 60 17.29 -29.06 -10.25
CA VAL A 60 16.90 -28.97 -11.64
C VAL A 60 17.79 -27.98 -12.37
N GLU A 61 18.51 -28.45 -13.39
CA GLU A 61 19.18 -27.56 -14.34
C GLU A 61 18.12 -26.88 -15.24
N VAL A 62 18.26 -25.57 -15.43
CA VAL A 62 17.36 -24.78 -16.28
C VAL A 62 17.85 -24.88 -17.73
N ASP A 63 17.38 -25.90 -18.43
CA ASP A 63 17.74 -26.22 -19.81
C ASP A 63 16.69 -25.78 -20.84
N SER A 64 15.59 -25.21 -20.35
CA SER A 64 14.41 -24.82 -21.12
C SER A 64 13.64 -23.74 -20.36
N THR A 65 12.70 -23.09 -21.04
CA THR A 65 11.69 -22.25 -20.41
C THR A 65 10.39 -23.04 -20.26
N TRP A 66 9.71 -22.92 -19.12
CA TRP A 66 8.48 -23.66 -18.87
C TRP A 66 7.25 -22.83 -19.20
N LEU A 67 7.34 -21.49 -19.10
CA LEU A 67 6.26 -20.51 -19.30
C LEU A 67 4.90 -21.14 -18.97
N VAL A 68 4.83 -21.71 -17.77
CA VAL A 68 3.77 -22.67 -17.38
C VAL A 68 2.43 -21.96 -17.52
N ASN A 69 1.45 -22.63 -18.15
CA ASN A 69 0.03 -22.23 -18.30
C ASN A 69 -0.29 -20.99 -17.45
N ASN A 70 -0.30 -19.80 -18.08
CA ASN A 70 -0.34 -18.48 -17.42
C ASN A 70 -1.18 -18.48 -16.12
N LEU A 71 -0.50 -18.57 -14.97
CA LEU A 71 -1.08 -18.43 -13.63
C LEU A 71 -2.10 -19.51 -13.21
N THR A 72 -2.16 -20.66 -13.91
CA THR A 72 -3.01 -21.76 -13.46
C THR A 72 -2.42 -22.41 -12.20
N GLY A 73 -3.25 -22.60 -11.17
CA GLY A 73 -2.92 -23.43 -10.03
C GLY A 73 -2.90 -24.91 -10.43
N VAL A 74 -1.85 -25.62 -10.06
CA VAL A 74 -1.79 -27.08 -10.23
C VAL A 74 -2.56 -27.70 -9.07
N SER A 75 -3.54 -28.54 -9.35
CA SER A 75 -4.19 -29.35 -8.31
C SER A 75 -3.21 -30.39 -7.76
N LEU A 76 -3.17 -30.58 -6.43
CA LEU A 76 -2.37 -31.62 -5.76
C LEU A 76 -2.59 -33.03 -6.36
N TYR A 77 -3.73 -33.27 -7.00
CA TYR A 77 -4.07 -34.56 -7.63
C TYR A 77 -3.44 -34.76 -9.02
N THR A 78 -2.95 -33.69 -9.65
CA THR A 78 -2.29 -33.71 -10.98
C THR A 78 -0.77 -33.91 -10.89
N LEU A 79 -0.19 -33.81 -9.68
CA LEU A 79 1.25 -34.00 -9.38
C LEU A 79 1.76 -35.45 -9.56
N LYS A 80 1.00 -36.32 -10.24
CA LYS A 80 1.32 -37.74 -10.40
C LYS A 80 2.33 -38.05 -11.50
N GLU A 81 2.84 -37.04 -12.21
CA GLU A 81 3.92 -37.22 -13.18
C GLU A 81 5.14 -36.38 -12.77
N GLU A 82 6.33 -36.95 -12.91
CA GLU A 82 7.67 -36.36 -12.70
C GLU A 82 7.97 -35.12 -13.58
N LYS A 83 6.95 -34.44 -14.12
CA LYS A 83 7.08 -33.47 -15.21
C LYS A 83 7.11 -32.01 -14.76
N GLU A 84 6.55 -31.65 -13.61
CA GLU A 84 6.54 -30.25 -13.17
C GLU A 84 7.77 -29.96 -12.32
N LYS A 85 8.80 -29.40 -12.98
CA LYS A 85 10.06 -28.99 -12.38
C LYS A 85 10.02 -27.56 -11.80
N ALA A 86 8.93 -26.83 -12.05
CA ALA A 86 8.75 -25.44 -11.67
C ALA A 86 7.28 -25.13 -11.32
N PHE A 87 7.06 -24.26 -10.33
CA PHE A 87 5.74 -23.84 -9.84
C PHE A 87 5.58 -22.33 -9.92
N ASN A 88 4.43 -21.87 -10.40
CA ASN A 88 4.09 -20.45 -10.32
C ASN A 88 4.05 -20.00 -8.86
N VAL A 89 4.70 -18.88 -8.53
CA VAL A 89 4.55 -18.28 -7.18
C VAL A 89 3.15 -17.70 -7.01
N ILE A 90 2.61 -17.09 -8.06
CA ILE A 90 1.29 -16.48 -8.08
C ILE A 90 0.35 -17.30 -8.96
N THR A 91 -0.86 -17.53 -8.49
CA THR A 91 -1.94 -18.16 -9.25
C THR A 91 -3.16 -17.26 -9.32
N GLN A 92 -4.13 -17.61 -10.16
CA GLN A 92 -5.42 -16.94 -10.21
C GLN A 92 -6.50 -17.74 -9.48
N ARG A 93 -7.29 -17.05 -8.66
CA ARG A 93 -8.51 -17.56 -8.04
C ARG A 93 -9.71 -16.84 -8.59
N ASN A 94 -10.69 -17.61 -9.04
CA ASN A 94 -11.98 -17.04 -9.42
C ASN A 94 -12.80 -16.74 -8.16
N TYR A 95 -13.14 -15.47 -7.96
CA TYR A 95 -13.98 -15.00 -6.86
C TYR A 95 -15.00 -13.99 -7.38
N ASN A 96 -16.29 -14.26 -7.20
CA ASN A 96 -17.39 -13.40 -7.68
C ASN A 96 -17.24 -12.99 -9.16
N HIS A 97 -16.93 -13.96 -10.04
CA HIS A 97 -16.72 -13.75 -11.48
C HIS A 97 -15.53 -12.83 -11.84
N LYS A 98 -14.58 -12.66 -10.93
CA LYS A 98 -13.30 -11.99 -11.16
C LYS A 98 -12.15 -12.97 -10.94
N ASP A 99 -11.11 -12.87 -11.75
CA ASP A 99 -9.87 -13.60 -11.55
C ASP A 99 -8.91 -12.73 -10.74
N LEU A 100 -8.70 -13.09 -9.48
CA LEU A 100 -7.84 -12.39 -8.54
C LEU A 100 -6.51 -13.12 -8.43
N TYR A 101 -5.42 -12.37 -8.35
CA TYR A 101 -4.12 -12.95 -8.03
C TYR A 101 -4.05 -13.39 -6.56
N GLU A 102 -3.51 -14.58 -6.32
CA GLU A 102 -3.24 -15.10 -4.98
C GLU A 102 -1.90 -15.82 -4.93
N MET A 103 -1.34 -15.96 -3.73
CA MET A 103 -0.17 -16.82 -3.53
C MET A 103 -0.55 -18.25 -3.85
N ASN A 104 0.28 -18.95 -4.61
CA ASN A 104 0.02 -20.34 -4.95
C ASN A 104 -0.14 -21.15 -3.65
N PRO A 105 -1.31 -21.77 -3.40
CA PRO A 105 -1.58 -22.48 -2.16
C PRO A 105 -0.61 -23.62 -1.86
N ILE A 106 0.05 -24.18 -2.89
CA ILE A 106 1.11 -25.20 -2.73
C ILE A 106 2.40 -24.62 -2.12
N LEU A 107 2.57 -23.30 -2.13
CA LEU A 107 3.74 -22.62 -1.58
C LEU A 107 3.44 -21.91 -0.25
N VAL A 108 2.23 -22.06 0.29
CA VAL A 108 1.80 -21.40 1.53
C VAL A 108 2.08 -22.30 2.74
N ASN A 109 2.87 -21.80 3.69
CA ASN A 109 2.92 -22.37 5.04
C ASN A 109 1.70 -21.87 5.83
N ASN A 110 0.80 -22.78 6.23
CA ASN A 110 -0.49 -22.47 6.86
C ASN A 110 -0.40 -21.64 8.15
N ASN A 111 0.79 -21.44 8.72
CA ASN A 111 0.97 -20.72 9.98
C ASN A 111 1.48 -19.27 9.82
N MET A 112 1.67 -18.76 8.59
CA MET A 112 2.28 -17.43 8.41
C MET A 112 1.50 -16.48 7.50
N ILE A 113 0.61 -17.01 6.65
CA ILE A 113 -0.18 -16.21 5.71
C ILE A 113 -1.66 -16.42 6.00
N TRP A 114 -2.40 -15.32 6.09
CA TRP A 114 -3.84 -15.36 6.32
C TRP A 114 -4.55 -14.30 5.47
N GLU A 115 -5.84 -14.53 5.21
CA GLU A 115 -6.65 -13.76 4.26
C GLU A 115 -7.72 -12.95 5.01
N LYS A 116 -7.87 -11.67 4.65
CA LYS A 116 -9.02 -10.83 5.04
C LYS A 116 -10.07 -10.80 3.94
N SER A 117 -11.25 -10.31 4.29
CA SER A 117 -12.31 -9.98 3.34
C SER A 117 -11.74 -9.28 2.11
N ILE A 118 -12.07 -9.78 0.92
CA ILE A 118 -11.57 -9.25 -0.35
C ILE A 118 -12.22 -7.88 -0.60
N THR A 119 -11.42 -6.82 -0.55
CA THR A 119 -11.83 -5.42 -0.74
C THR A 119 -11.31 -4.80 -2.03
N ASN A 120 -10.39 -5.47 -2.74
CA ASN A 120 -9.84 -5.00 -4.01
C ASN A 120 -10.22 -5.96 -5.16
N ASP A 121 -9.99 -5.56 -6.41
CA ASP A 121 -10.37 -6.28 -7.62
C ASP A 121 -9.19 -6.88 -8.40
N VAL A 122 -7.99 -6.88 -7.83
CA VAL A 122 -6.75 -7.33 -8.48
C VAL A 122 -6.18 -8.57 -7.83
N HIS A 123 -6.11 -8.62 -6.50
CA HIS A 123 -5.51 -9.70 -5.74
C HIS A 123 -6.25 -9.97 -4.43
N VAL A 124 -6.04 -11.15 -3.86
CA VAL A 124 -6.57 -11.49 -2.54
C VAL A 124 -5.86 -10.66 -1.47
N ASN A 125 -6.59 -10.24 -0.44
CA ASN A 125 -6.03 -9.49 0.71
C ASN A 125 -5.33 -10.46 1.67
N GLN A 126 -4.16 -10.94 1.27
CA GLN A 126 -3.31 -11.82 2.09
C GLN A 126 -2.29 -10.99 2.89
N TYR A 127 -1.98 -11.43 4.11
CA TYR A 127 -1.06 -10.77 5.04
C TYR A 127 -0.10 -11.78 5.66
N ILE A 128 1.11 -11.32 5.99
CA ILE A 128 2.13 -12.08 6.70
C ILE A 128 2.12 -11.67 8.18
N GLU A 129 2.15 -12.65 9.07
CA GLU A 129 2.34 -12.41 10.50
C GLU A 129 3.83 -12.13 10.80
N ASN A 130 4.15 -10.91 11.22
CA ASN A 130 5.51 -10.57 11.64
C ASN A 130 5.83 -11.28 12.97
N HIS A 131 7.03 -11.86 13.11
CA HIS A 131 7.48 -12.64 14.29
C HIS A 131 7.45 -11.87 15.61
N ASN A 132 7.28 -10.54 15.55
CA ASN A 132 7.13 -9.68 16.72
C ASN A 132 5.66 -9.49 17.16
N GLY A 133 4.67 -10.08 16.48
CA GLY A 133 3.28 -10.18 16.95
C GLY A 133 2.45 -8.88 16.93
N PHE A 134 2.93 -7.81 16.30
CA PHE A 134 2.27 -6.49 16.36
C PHE A 134 2.01 -5.80 15.00
N GLU A 135 2.52 -6.31 13.88
CA GLU A 135 2.32 -5.70 12.55
C GLU A 135 1.86 -6.72 11.52
N GLU A 136 0.77 -6.40 10.83
CA GLU A 136 0.27 -7.13 9.66
C GLU A 136 0.92 -6.54 8.39
N LEU A 137 1.81 -7.29 7.74
CA LEU A 137 2.42 -6.84 6.48
C LEU A 137 1.60 -7.37 5.30
N PRO A 138 1.17 -6.52 4.35
CA PRO A 138 0.45 -7.00 3.17
C PRO A 138 1.35 -7.92 2.36
N LEU A 139 0.84 -9.06 1.92
CA LEU A 139 1.60 -9.99 1.09
C LEU A 139 1.88 -9.39 -0.30
N PHE A 140 0.92 -8.64 -0.83
CA PHE A 140 1.00 -8.05 -2.16
C PHE A 140 0.99 -6.52 -2.14
N LYS A 141 1.74 -5.93 -3.06
CA LYS A 141 1.60 -4.54 -3.49
C LYS A 141 1.28 -4.51 -4.97
N TYR A 142 0.31 -3.68 -5.37
CA TYR A 142 -0.05 -3.51 -6.77
C TYR A 142 0.18 -2.06 -7.21
N SER A 143 0.85 -1.89 -8.34
CA SER A 143 1.13 -0.59 -8.94
C SER A 143 0.76 -0.59 -10.42
N LYS A 144 0.06 0.46 -10.85
CA LYS A 144 -0.25 0.72 -12.26
C LYS A 144 0.35 2.08 -12.65
N GLN A 145 1.24 2.08 -13.62
CA GLN A 145 1.88 3.28 -14.15
C GLN A 145 1.44 3.53 -15.59
N GLU A 146 1.07 4.77 -15.89
CA GLU A 146 0.77 5.24 -17.25
C GLU A 146 1.72 6.38 -17.61
N LYS A 147 2.59 6.18 -18.60
CA LYS A 147 3.52 7.22 -19.05
C LYS A 147 2.90 8.04 -20.18
N THR A 148 2.66 9.32 -19.95
CA THR A 148 2.21 10.26 -20.99
C THR A 148 3.33 10.54 -22.00
N ASN A 149 2.95 10.60 -23.28
CA ASN A 149 3.75 10.77 -24.51
C ASN A 149 4.24 9.51 -25.27
N GLU A 150 4.24 8.30 -24.68
CA GLU A 150 4.58 7.05 -25.42
C GLU A 150 3.64 5.85 -25.16
N THR A 151 2.47 6.05 -24.52
CA THR A 151 1.41 5.02 -24.30
C THR A 151 1.94 3.65 -23.87
N ILE A 152 2.92 3.60 -22.96
CA ILE A 152 3.31 2.34 -22.32
C ILE A 152 2.62 2.32 -20.96
N SER A 153 1.62 1.46 -20.83
CA SER A 153 1.05 1.12 -19.52
C SER A 153 1.89 0.00 -18.90
N SER A 154 2.13 0.08 -17.60
CA SER A 154 2.85 -0.97 -16.88
C SER A 154 2.07 -1.33 -15.61
N LYS A 155 1.95 -2.63 -15.36
CA LYS A 155 1.35 -3.17 -14.14
C LYS A 155 2.37 -4.03 -13.43
N TYR A 156 2.46 -3.85 -12.13
CA TYR A 156 3.38 -4.57 -11.27
C TYR A 156 2.57 -5.15 -10.12
N LEU A 157 2.63 -6.47 -9.96
CA LEU A 157 2.26 -7.13 -8.71
C LEU A 157 3.56 -7.51 -8.01
N LEU A 158 3.83 -6.92 -6.87
CA LEU A 158 4.97 -7.25 -6.02
C LEU A 158 4.51 -8.18 -4.90
N ILE A 159 5.37 -9.11 -4.49
CA ILE A 159 5.16 -10.00 -3.35
C ILE A 159 6.24 -9.76 -2.30
N ASN A 160 5.86 -9.78 -1.02
CA ASN A 160 6.83 -9.72 0.07
C ASN A 160 7.70 -10.99 0.08
N LYS A 161 9.02 -10.81 -0.06
CA LYS A 161 10.01 -11.89 -0.10
C LYS A 161 10.03 -12.72 1.19
N GLU A 162 9.59 -12.18 2.33
CA GLU A 162 9.50 -12.93 3.59
C GLU A 162 8.46 -14.05 3.54
N ALA A 163 7.48 -13.99 2.63
CA ALA A 163 6.58 -15.11 2.37
C ALA A 163 7.21 -16.22 1.53
N LEU A 164 8.33 -15.93 0.86
CA LEU A 164 9.11 -16.88 0.09
C LEU A 164 10.20 -17.42 1.03
N ALA A 165 9.87 -18.46 1.80
CA ALA A 165 10.78 -19.02 2.79
C ALA A 165 12.10 -19.53 2.15
N ASP A 166 13.21 -19.45 2.90
CA ASP A 166 14.53 -19.99 2.53
C ASP A 166 14.48 -21.51 2.25
N GLU A 167 13.52 -22.20 2.88
CA GLU A 167 13.15 -23.60 2.64
C GLU A 167 11.61 -23.68 2.60
N ILE A 168 11.03 -24.39 1.62
CA ILE A 168 9.58 -24.65 1.56
C ILE A 168 9.31 -26.00 2.22
N PRO A 169 8.96 -26.09 3.52
CA PRO A 169 8.81 -27.37 4.19
C PRO A 169 7.37 -27.84 3.99
N PHE A 170 7.14 -28.78 3.09
CA PHE A 170 5.88 -29.50 3.02
C PHE A 170 5.97 -30.83 3.78
N GLU A 171 5.68 -30.80 5.08
CA GLU A 171 5.19 -32.01 5.75
C GLU A 171 3.74 -32.21 5.29
N MET A 172 3.49 -33.01 4.25
CA MET A 172 2.26 -33.81 4.01
C MET A 172 2.15 -34.37 2.57
N THR A 173 3.16 -34.26 1.70
CA THR A 173 3.15 -34.92 0.37
C THR A 173 4.48 -35.62 0.06
N PRO A 174 4.54 -36.73 -0.73
CA PRO A 174 5.79 -37.46 -0.98
C PRO A 174 6.72 -36.83 -2.03
N HIS A 175 6.35 -35.71 -2.65
CA HIS A 175 7.05 -35.09 -3.78
C HIS A 175 7.45 -33.64 -3.45
N VAL A 176 8.25 -33.46 -2.40
CA VAL A 176 8.53 -32.16 -1.77
C VAL A 176 9.86 -31.61 -2.27
N ILE A 177 9.83 -30.37 -2.78
CA ILE A 177 11.02 -29.55 -3.03
C ILE A 177 11.59 -29.17 -1.66
N LYS A 178 12.69 -29.82 -1.26
CA LYS A 178 13.35 -29.54 0.04
C LYS A 178 14.19 -28.27 0.02
N GLU A 179 14.75 -27.96 -1.14
CA GLU A 179 15.60 -26.79 -1.39
C GLU A 179 15.17 -26.23 -2.75
N SER A 180 14.86 -24.94 -2.81
CA SER A 180 14.27 -24.31 -3.99
C SER A 180 14.99 -23.03 -4.37
N LYS A 181 15.00 -22.72 -5.66
CA LYS A 181 15.52 -21.46 -6.20
C LYS A 181 14.42 -20.70 -6.93
N ILE A 182 14.48 -19.39 -6.85
CA ILE A 182 13.57 -18.50 -7.56
C ILE A 182 14.10 -18.26 -8.96
N ALA A 183 13.26 -18.47 -9.96
CA ALA A 183 13.56 -18.15 -11.34
C ALA A 183 12.57 -17.13 -11.90
N LEU A 184 13.10 -16.17 -12.67
CA LEU A 184 12.34 -15.23 -13.47
C LEU A 184 11.99 -15.87 -14.81
N GLU A 185 10.72 -16.14 -15.05
CA GLU A 185 10.22 -16.46 -16.40
C GLU A 185 9.77 -15.18 -17.10
N PHE A 186 10.11 -15.05 -18.37
CA PHE A 186 9.69 -13.89 -19.14
C PHE A 186 9.41 -14.23 -20.60
N GLU A 187 8.57 -13.38 -21.21
CA GLU A 187 8.42 -13.27 -22.66
C GLU A 187 8.45 -11.78 -23.03
N LEU A 188 9.30 -11.46 -24.00
CA LEU A 188 9.48 -10.14 -24.58
C LEU A 188 9.14 -10.22 -26.06
N ARG A 189 8.28 -9.32 -26.53
CA ARG A 189 8.05 -9.09 -27.95
C ARG A 189 8.38 -7.66 -28.27
N PHE A 190 9.27 -7.47 -29.24
CA PHE A 190 9.68 -6.16 -29.72
C PHE A 190 9.29 -6.01 -31.18
N LYS A 191 8.54 -4.95 -31.49
CA LYS A 191 8.03 -4.62 -32.82
C LYS A 191 9.08 -3.92 -33.67
N ASP A 192 10.28 -4.48 -33.72
CA ASP A 192 11.40 -4.16 -34.59
C ASP A 192 12.42 -5.31 -34.45
N LYS A 193 13.20 -5.60 -35.49
CA LYS A 193 14.30 -6.55 -35.36
C LYS A 193 15.43 -5.94 -34.55
N LEU A 194 15.87 -6.61 -33.48
CA LEU A 194 17.12 -6.28 -32.79
C LEU A 194 18.28 -6.74 -33.68
N LEU A 195 18.69 -5.89 -34.63
CA LEU A 195 19.62 -6.22 -35.72
C LEU A 195 20.97 -6.83 -35.28
N ASN A 196 21.38 -6.62 -34.03
CA ASN A 196 22.63 -7.14 -33.47
C ASN A 196 22.45 -8.46 -32.69
N ILE A 197 21.25 -9.05 -32.70
CA ILE A 197 20.93 -10.28 -31.98
C ILE A 197 20.50 -11.33 -33.00
N GLU A 198 21.31 -12.36 -33.14
CA GLU A 198 20.97 -13.54 -33.95
C GLU A 198 19.97 -14.43 -33.20
N ASP A 199 19.31 -15.31 -33.94
CA ASP A 199 18.49 -16.36 -33.35
C ASP A 199 19.35 -17.21 -32.41
N TYR A 200 18.82 -17.53 -31.24
CA TYR A 200 19.56 -18.22 -30.19
C TYR A 200 18.65 -19.15 -29.42
N GLU A 201 19.13 -20.34 -29.15
CA GLU A 201 18.46 -21.30 -28.28
C GLU A 201 19.53 -21.96 -27.41
N GLY A 202 19.46 -21.77 -26.10
CA GLY A 202 20.38 -22.46 -25.20
C GLY A 202 20.53 -21.86 -23.81
N VAL A 203 21.45 -22.47 -23.06
CA VAL A 203 21.70 -22.16 -21.65
C VAL A 203 22.42 -20.82 -21.50
N ILE A 204 22.04 -20.07 -20.47
CA ILE A 204 22.70 -18.86 -19.97
C ILE A 204 23.67 -19.30 -18.87
N PRO A 205 24.98 -19.02 -19.00
CA PRO A 205 25.95 -19.35 -17.97
C PRO A 205 25.76 -18.48 -16.71
N SER A 206 26.23 -18.98 -15.57
CA SER A 206 26.26 -18.23 -14.32
C SER A 206 27.07 -16.93 -14.44
N SER A 207 26.60 -15.88 -13.76
CA SER A 207 27.27 -14.58 -13.62
C SER A 207 26.99 -13.99 -12.23
N LYS A 208 27.44 -12.75 -11.93
CA LYS A 208 27.29 -12.15 -10.59
C LYS A 208 25.84 -12.16 -10.06
N ALA A 209 24.85 -11.95 -10.92
CA ALA A 209 23.43 -11.86 -10.52
C ALA A 209 22.58 -13.06 -11.00
N ILE A 210 23.20 -14.04 -11.65
CA ILE A 210 22.50 -15.14 -12.35
C ILE A 210 23.18 -16.45 -11.98
N LEU A 211 22.46 -17.39 -11.39
CA LEU A 211 22.99 -18.73 -11.11
C LEU A 211 22.99 -19.64 -12.34
N GLY A 212 22.17 -19.31 -13.34
CA GLY A 212 22.04 -19.99 -14.61
C GLY A 212 20.68 -19.68 -15.25
N GLY A 213 20.45 -20.15 -16.46
CA GLY A 213 19.15 -19.97 -17.09
C GLY A 213 19.08 -20.51 -18.51
N TYR A 214 17.99 -20.19 -19.18
CA TYR A 214 17.73 -20.55 -20.57
C TYR A 214 17.19 -19.36 -21.33
N LEU A 215 17.56 -19.26 -22.61
CA LEU A 215 17.11 -18.21 -23.51
C LEU A 215 16.76 -18.79 -24.88
N ASP A 216 15.62 -18.37 -25.39
CA ASP A 216 15.15 -18.60 -26.75
C ASP A 216 14.88 -17.23 -27.41
N ILE A 217 15.53 -16.95 -28.53
CA ILE A 217 15.42 -15.73 -29.31
C ILE A 217 15.09 -16.11 -30.74
N VAL A 218 13.98 -15.58 -31.23
CA VAL A 218 13.53 -15.73 -32.61
C VAL A 218 13.31 -14.36 -33.22
N ASN A 219 14.04 -14.08 -34.30
CA ASN A 219 13.77 -12.94 -35.15
C ASN A 219 12.81 -13.34 -36.27
N ILE A 220 11.71 -12.61 -36.39
CA ILE A 220 10.68 -12.84 -37.39
C ILE A 220 10.79 -11.74 -38.43
N ASP A 221 11.06 -12.12 -39.68
CA ASP A 221 10.98 -11.20 -40.80
C ASP A 221 9.51 -11.03 -41.22
N GLY A 222 9.09 -9.78 -41.44
CA GLY A 222 7.75 -9.49 -41.95
C GLY A 222 7.61 -9.96 -43.39
N ASP A 223 6.60 -10.79 -43.69
CA ASP A 223 6.37 -11.33 -45.04
C ASP A 223 5.34 -10.53 -45.85
N GLY A 224 4.67 -9.55 -45.23
CA GLY A 224 3.71 -8.63 -45.85
C GLY A 224 2.47 -9.29 -46.46
N ARG A 225 2.22 -10.58 -46.15
CA ARG A 225 1.12 -11.36 -46.72
C ARG A 225 0.03 -11.71 -45.70
N ASN A 226 0.30 -11.50 -44.41
CA ASN A 226 -0.63 -11.71 -43.31
C ASN A 226 -0.69 -10.46 -42.43
N ALA A 227 -1.88 -10.01 -42.05
CA ALA A 227 -2.10 -8.84 -41.19
C ALA A 227 -1.48 -8.96 -39.76
N PHE A 228 -0.89 -10.10 -39.43
CA PHE A 228 -0.12 -10.38 -38.21
C PHE A 228 1.41 -10.45 -38.45
N ARG A 229 1.89 -10.27 -39.70
CA ARG A 229 3.30 -10.36 -40.14
C ARG A 229 3.72 -9.17 -41.02
N ASP A 230 3.09 -8.01 -40.83
CA ASP A 230 3.42 -6.78 -41.59
C ASP A 230 4.66 -6.04 -41.06
N TYR A 231 5.28 -6.55 -39.99
CA TYR A 231 6.45 -5.94 -39.36
C TYR A 231 7.48 -7.00 -39.00
N THR A 232 8.75 -6.59 -38.96
CA THR A 232 9.82 -7.39 -38.36
C THR A 232 9.72 -7.33 -36.85
N SER A 233 9.96 -8.44 -36.17
CA SER A 233 9.96 -8.48 -34.71
C SER A 233 11.05 -9.37 -34.15
N THR A 234 11.42 -9.11 -32.90
CA THR A 234 12.20 -10.04 -32.08
C THR A 234 11.30 -10.56 -30.96
N SER A 235 11.16 -11.87 -30.88
CA SER A 235 10.51 -12.58 -29.78
C SER A 235 11.58 -13.23 -28.93
N CYS A 236 11.54 -13.01 -27.63
CA CYS A 236 12.47 -13.60 -26.70
C CYS A 236 11.71 -14.21 -25.53
N ARG A 237 12.09 -15.43 -25.14
CA ARG A 237 11.55 -16.13 -23.97
C ARG A 237 12.71 -16.69 -23.18
N GLY A 238 12.55 -16.76 -21.87
CA GLY A 238 13.60 -17.33 -21.05
C GLY A 238 13.18 -17.57 -19.62
N THR A 239 14.04 -18.31 -18.95
CA THR A 239 13.95 -18.58 -17.52
C THR A 239 15.32 -18.33 -16.91
N ILE A 240 15.42 -17.37 -15.98
CA ILE A 240 16.70 -16.94 -15.38
C ILE A 240 16.62 -17.20 -13.88
N VAL A 241 17.52 -18.02 -13.35
CA VAL A 241 17.68 -18.18 -11.90
C VAL A 241 18.43 -16.99 -11.35
N LEU A 242 17.77 -16.23 -10.48
CA LEU A 242 18.33 -15.03 -9.86
C LEU A 242 19.13 -15.40 -8.62
N ASP A 243 20.27 -14.74 -8.45
CA ASP A 243 21.09 -14.84 -7.25
C ASP A 243 20.75 -13.67 -6.30
N PHE A 244 19.70 -13.83 -5.50
CA PHE A 244 19.26 -12.76 -4.58
C PHE A 244 20.29 -12.43 -3.50
N GLU A 245 21.25 -13.31 -3.21
CA GLU A 245 22.34 -13.02 -2.27
C GLU A 245 23.35 -12.03 -2.87
N ASN A 246 23.61 -12.13 -4.18
CA ASN A 246 24.59 -11.30 -4.88
C ASN A 246 23.98 -10.12 -5.67
N ILE A 247 22.65 -10.00 -5.70
CA ILE A 247 21.94 -8.85 -6.27
C ILE A 247 22.02 -7.68 -5.29
N GLU A 248 22.70 -6.61 -5.71
CA GLU A 248 22.63 -5.31 -5.03
C GLU A 248 21.26 -4.69 -5.28
N ILE A 249 20.33 -4.90 -4.35
CA ILE A 249 19.04 -4.22 -4.33
C ILE A 249 19.30 -2.76 -3.97
N GLN A 250 19.22 -1.87 -4.96
CA GLN A 250 19.09 -0.44 -4.67
C GLN A 250 17.70 -0.25 -4.06
N ASN A 251 17.64 -0.04 -2.75
CA ASN A 251 16.43 0.44 -2.10
C ASN A 251 16.12 1.82 -2.69
N ASN A 252 15.33 1.84 -3.76
CA ASN A 252 14.76 3.04 -4.36
C ASN A 252 13.59 3.60 -3.54
N GLU A 253 13.38 3.05 -2.35
CA GLU A 253 12.48 3.60 -1.36
C GLU A 253 12.90 5.03 -1.05
N LYS A 254 12.08 6.00 -1.52
CA LYS A 254 12.28 7.42 -1.23
C LYS A 254 12.39 7.59 0.28
N GLU A 255 13.56 8.01 0.76
CA GLU A 255 13.79 8.29 2.17
C GLU A 255 12.75 9.31 2.66
N ILE A 256 12.11 9.00 3.79
CA ILE A 256 11.09 9.87 4.38
C ILE A 256 11.81 10.99 5.14
N ASP A 257 11.79 12.20 4.59
CA ASP A 257 12.44 13.37 5.21
C ASP A 257 11.47 14.09 6.17
N ILE A 258 11.37 13.54 7.38
CA ILE A 258 10.56 14.05 8.48
C ILE A 258 11.46 14.54 9.63
N LYS A 259 11.09 15.68 10.21
CA LYS A 259 11.72 16.22 11.42
C LYS A 259 10.85 16.01 12.63
N VAL A 260 11.51 15.65 13.73
CA VAL A 260 10.93 15.33 15.02
C VAL A 260 11.43 16.35 16.05
N VAL A 261 10.52 16.87 16.88
CA VAL A 261 10.86 17.68 18.04
C VAL A 261 11.04 16.74 19.23
N ASN A 262 12.25 16.66 19.77
CA ASN A 262 12.56 15.81 20.92
C ASN A 262 11.88 16.36 22.17
N LEU A 263 11.19 15.52 22.95
CA LEU A 263 10.42 16.01 24.10
C LEU A 263 11.28 16.41 25.31
N ASP A 264 12.51 15.89 25.41
CA ASP A 264 13.41 16.13 26.54
C ASP A 264 14.08 17.52 26.51
N ASP A 265 14.53 17.95 25.33
CA ASP A 265 15.33 19.15 25.13
C ASP A 265 14.76 20.10 24.07
N MET A 266 13.61 19.74 23.48
CA MET A 266 12.89 20.50 22.46
C MET A 266 13.71 20.78 21.19
N LYS A 267 14.81 20.05 20.98
CA LYS A 267 15.60 20.18 19.74
C LYS A 267 14.99 19.37 18.62
N ILE A 268 15.22 19.86 17.40
CA ILE A 268 14.83 19.17 16.19
C ILE A 268 15.88 18.10 15.86
N ARG A 269 15.41 16.91 15.51
CA ARG A 269 16.23 15.80 15.03
C ARG A 269 15.55 15.08 13.86
N ASP A 270 16.30 14.19 13.23
CA ASP A 270 15.75 13.28 12.22
C ASP A 270 14.82 12.25 12.88
N LEU A 271 13.87 11.76 12.08
CA LEU A 271 13.03 10.63 12.43
C LEU A 271 13.89 9.42 12.78
N ASN A 272 13.56 8.75 13.87
CA ASN A 272 14.08 7.44 14.22
C ASN A 272 13.02 6.38 13.84
N PRO A 273 13.19 5.66 12.72
CA PRO A 273 12.20 4.68 12.27
C PRO A 273 12.03 3.51 13.23
N SER A 274 12.99 3.26 14.13
CA SER A 274 12.93 2.17 15.11
C SER A 274 12.17 2.52 16.38
N ASN A 275 11.68 3.76 16.55
CA ASN A 275 10.91 4.16 17.72
C ASN A 275 9.40 3.91 17.48
N TYR A 276 8.85 2.81 17.98
CA TYR A 276 7.43 2.45 17.75
C TYR A 276 6.52 2.65 18.97
N ASN A 277 7.09 2.95 20.13
CA ASN A 277 6.36 3.01 21.39
C ASN A 277 6.75 4.20 22.29
N ASP A 278 7.67 5.06 21.83
CA ASP A 278 8.12 6.26 22.54
C ASP A 278 8.71 6.00 23.94
N ASP A 279 9.23 4.79 24.20
CA ASP A 279 9.73 4.41 25.53
C ASP A 279 10.96 5.20 25.98
N THR A 280 11.96 5.36 25.10
CA THR A 280 13.29 5.90 25.49
C THR A 280 13.59 7.28 24.92
N ASN A 281 13.08 7.59 23.71
CA ASN A 281 13.32 8.85 23.01
C ASN A 281 12.02 9.36 22.39
N ALA A 282 11.06 9.75 23.23
CA ALA A 282 9.78 10.26 22.78
C ALA A 282 9.95 11.59 22.00
N GLY A 283 9.27 11.70 20.87
CA GLY A 283 9.32 12.88 20.02
C GLY A 283 7.96 13.22 19.43
N LEU A 284 7.79 14.48 19.02
CA LEU A 284 6.58 14.96 18.37
C LEU A 284 6.87 15.35 16.93
N ILE A 285 5.96 14.98 16.03
CA ILE A 285 6.02 15.30 14.61
C ILE A 285 4.85 16.21 14.29
N VAL A 286 5.18 17.39 13.77
CA VAL A 286 4.20 18.48 13.58
C VAL A 286 3.89 18.63 12.11
N PHE A 287 2.60 18.68 11.77
CA PHE A 287 2.10 18.86 10.41
C PHE A 287 1.14 20.05 10.33
N ASP A 288 1.10 20.69 9.16
CA ASP A 288 0.03 21.64 8.80
C ASP A 288 -1.31 20.88 8.71
N LYS A 289 -2.42 21.49 9.17
CA LYS A 289 -3.76 20.88 9.12
C LYS A 289 -4.24 20.44 7.72
N LYS A 290 -3.57 20.88 6.65
CA LYS A 290 -3.78 20.38 5.28
C LYS A 290 -3.63 18.87 5.11
N ILE A 291 -3.09 18.15 6.09
CA ILE A 291 -3.06 16.68 6.06
C ILE A 291 -4.41 16.03 6.40
N ILE A 292 -5.37 16.76 6.98
CA ILE A 292 -6.67 16.22 7.39
C ILE A 292 -7.42 15.53 6.24
N PRO A 293 -7.52 16.08 5.01
CA PRO A 293 -8.16 15.39 3.89
C PRO A 293 -7.52 14.03 3.59
N ILE A 294 -6.19 13.93 3.62
CA ILE A 294 -5.45 12.68 3.38
C ILE A 294 -5.78 11.66 4.48
N LEU A 295 -5.69 12.07 5.75
CA LEU A 295 -6.04 11.20 6.89
C LEU A 295 -7.50 10.76 6.86
N ARG A 296 -8.43 11.63 6.43
CA ARG A 296 -9.85 11.32 6.29
C ARG A 296 -10.12 10.23 5.25
N GLU A 297 -9.22 9.94 4.31
CA GLU A 297 -9.42 8.86 3.34
C GLU A 297 -9.27 7.49 4.01
N GLU A 298 -8.23 7.33 4.83
CA GLU A 298 -7.85 6.03 5.43
C GLU A 298 -8.37 5.85 6.88
N TYR A 299 -8.68 6.94 7.59
CA TYR A 299 -8.99 6.92 9.02
C TYR A 299 -10.32 7.61 9.37
N LEU A 300 -10.87 7.24 10.52
CA LEU A 300 -11.91 7.97 11.26
C LEU A 300 -11.26 8.64 12.46
N TYR A 301 -11.44 9.94 12.64
CA TYR A 301 -10.96 10.62 13.83
C TYR A 301 -12.03 10.71 14.90
N THR A 302 -11.74 10.10 16.05
CA THR A 302 -12.64 10.01 17.21
C THR A 302 -12.47 11.17 18.18
N GLY A 303 -11.61 12.17 17.91
CA GLY A 303 -11.37 13.27 18.84
C GLY A 303 -10.04 13.19 19.59
N THR A 304 -9.50 11.99 19.76
CA THR A 304 -8.13 11.80 20.29
C THR A 304 -7.34 10.75 19.50
N THR A 305 -8.05 9.90 18.75
CA THR A 305 -7.46 8.74 18.09
C THR A 305 -7.90 8.68 16.64
N LEU A 306 -6.97 8.35 15.73
CA LEU A 306 -7.28 7.91 14.38
C LEU A 306 -7.58 6.41 14.40
N ILE A 307 -8.78 6.04 13.98
CA ILE A 307 -9.20 4.65 13.85
C ILE A 307 -9.15 4.26 12.37
N PRO A 308 -8.32 3.28 11.98
CA PRO A 308 -8.22 2.82 10.60
C PRO A 308 -9.56 2.28 10.11
N LYS A 309 -9.92 2.61 8.86
CA LYS A 309 -11.14 2.05 8.22
C LYS A 309 -10.97 0.60 7.77
N ARG A 310 -9.73 0.10 7.75
CA ARG A 310 -9.38 -1.29 7.41
C ARG A 310 -9.17 -2.05 8.73
N GLU A 311 -9.81 -3.21 8.91
CA GLU A 311 -9.90 -3.98 10.16
C GLU A 311 -8.56 -4.61 10.67
N SER A 312 -7.41 -4.03 10.33
CA SER A 312 -6.06 -4.57 10.59
C SER A 312 -5.19 -3.75 11.52
N GLN A 313 -5.54 -2.49 11.72
CA GLN A 313 -4.62 -1.55 12.35
C GLN A 313 -5.20 -1.07 13.67
N ARG A 314 -4.32 -0.91 14.66
CA ARG A 314 -4.68 -0.29 15.94
C ARG A 314 -4.94 1.20 15.74
N GLY A 315 -5.72 1.78 16.65
CA GLY A 315 -5.91 3.22 16.70
C GLY A 315 -4.58 3.94 16.95
N LEU A 316 -4.40 5.11 16.32
CA LEU A 316 -3.21 5.94 16.46
C LEU A 316 -3.56 7.19 17.27
N LEU A 317 -2.81 7.45 18.33
CA LEU A 317 -2.99 8.67 19.10
C LEU A 317 -2.56 9.89 18.27
N ILE A 318 -3.38 10.94 18.29
CA ILE A 318 -3.13 12.17 17.56
C ILE A 318 -3.59 13.38 18.36
N ASP A 319 -2.87 14.50 18.23
CA ASP A 319 -3.28 15.78 18.80
C ASP A 319 -3.71 16.75 17.69
N GLU A 320 -4.92 17.29 17.81
CA GLU A 320 -5.46 18.31 16.92
C GLU A 320 -5.43 19.66 17.63
N LEU A 321 -4.67 20.60 17.08
CA LEU A 321 -4.67 22.01 17.49
C LEU A 321 -5.28 22.87 16.36
N GLU A 322 -5.44 24.18 16.60
CA GLU A 322 -6.13 25.10 15.68
C GLU A 322 -5.53 25.13 14.26
N ASP A 323 -4.19 25.11 14.15
CA ASP A 323 -3.46 25.23 12.87
C ASP A 323 -2.66 23.98 12.48
N ILE A 324 -2.49 23.02 13.40
CA ILE A 324 -1.57 21.90 13.25
C ILE A 324 -2.17 20.57 13.71
N ILE A 325 -1.60 19.50 13.19
CA ILE A 325 -1.82 18.13 13.63
C ILE A 325 -0.49 17.58 14.14
N VAL A 326 -0.50 16.90 15.27
CA VAL A 326 0.71 16.37 15.92
C VAL A 326 0.59 14.88 16.18
N PHE A 327 1.63 14.15 15.80
CA PHE A 327 1.82 12.74 16.12
C PHE A 327 2.94 12.59 17.14
N TRP A 328 2.83 11.58 18.02
CA TRP A 328 4.02 11.00 18.65
C TRP A 328 4.80 10.26 17.57
N GLU A 329 6.12 10.27 17.68
CA GLU A 329 6.99 9.58 16.74
C GLU A 329 6.64 8.11 16.59
N GLY A 330 6.35 7.41 17.70
CA GLY A 330 5.89 6.02 17.68
C GLY A 330 4.57 5.83 16.96
N GLU A 331 3.62 6.75 17.11
CA GLU A 331 2.33 6.68 16.41
C GLU A 331 2.47 6.97 14.92
N PHE A 332 3.32 7.93 14.55
CA PHE A 332 3.63 8.21 13.16
C PHE A 332 4.28 7.00 12.48
N ASN A 333 5.23 6.33 13.14
CA ASN A 333 5.92 5.17 12.60
C ASN A 333 5.00 3.96 12.33
N LYS A 334 3.78 3.95 12.87
CA LYS A 334 2.76 2.92 12.59
C LYS A 334 1.90 3.24 11.36
N LEU A 335 2.03 4.43 10.77
CA LEU A 335 1.29 4.78 9.56
C LEU A 335 1.77 3.93 8.37
N PRO A 336 0.89 3.59 7.40
CA PRO A 336 1.30 3.07 6.11
C PRO A 336 2.28 4.03 5.45
N ARG A 337 3.32 3.48 4.84
CA ARG A 337 4.38 4.25 4.18
C ARG A 337 3.83 5.18 3.09
N GLU A 338 2.78 4.76 2.39
CA GLU A 338 2.10 5.55 1.38
C GLU A 338 1.51 6.83 1.99
N VAL A 339 0.86 6.71 3.16
CA VAL A 339 0.33 7.86 3.91
C VAL A 339 1.47 8.74 4.41
N MET A 340 2.54 8.16 4.96
CA MET A 340 3.72 8.92 5.41
C MET A 340 4.31 9.79 4.29
N LEU A 341 4.48 9.22 3.09
CA LEU A 341 4.98 9.94 1.92
C LEU A 341 4.05 11.06 1.46
N GLU A 342 2.74 10.84 1.55
CA GLU A 342 1.75 11.83 1.12
C GLU A 342 1.67 13.03 2.07
N ILE A 343 1.84 12.80 3.38
CA ILE A 343 1.84 13.86 4.40
C ILE A 343 3.21 14.52 4.60
N GLU A 344 4.31 13.90 4.17
CA GLU A 344 5.70 14.40 4.27
C GLU A 344 5.85 15.89 3.85
N PRO A 345 5.29 16.36 2.72
CA PRO A 345 5.44 17.75 2.30
C PRO A 345 4.83 18.78 3.26
N TYR A 346 3.97 18.34 4.18
CA TYR A 346 3.28 19.19 5.14
C TYR A 346 3.94 19.20 6.52
N ASN A 347 5.07 18.49 6.70
CA ASN A 347 5.83 18.51 7.95
C ASN A 347 6.40 19.90 8.24
N LEU A 348 6.04 20.47 9.38
CA LEU A 348 6.48 21.79 9.82
C LEU A 348 7.82 21.67 10.55
N LYS A 349 8.89 21.49 9.76
CA LYS A 349 10.25 21.13 10.21
C LYS A 349 10.84 22.04 11.29
N ASP A 350 10.43 23.30 11.34
CA ASP A 350 10.97 24.32 12.26
C ASP A 350 10.04 24.63 13.45
N ARG A 351 8.86 23.99 13.56
CA ARG A 351 7.87 24.32 14.58
C ARG A 351 8.14 23.57 15.88
N THR A 352 8.58 24.28 16.91
CA THR A 352 8.92 23.70 18.24
C THR A 352 8.08 24.22 19.41
N SER A 353 7.23 25.23 19.18
CA SER A 353 6.41 25.87 20.22
C SER A 353 4.92 25.66 19.98
N HIS A 354 4.12 25.52 21.04
CA HIS A 354 2.67 25.29 20.96
C HIS A 354 2.34 24.06 20.09
N ILE A 355 2.99 22.94 20.40
CA ILE A 355 2.92 21.68 19.65
C ILE A 355 2.29 20.55 20.46
N ILE A 356 1.65 20.87 21.57
CA ILE A 356 0.90 19.92 22.40
C ILE A 356 -0.26 20.66 23.04
N SER A 357 -1.46 20.09 22.99
CA SER A 357 -2.66 20.63 23.60
C SER A 357 -2.67 20.39 25.11
N ASP A 358 -3.44 21.19 25.85
CA ASP A 358 -3.57 21.05 27.30
C ASP A 358 -4.14 19.68 27.69
N MET A 359 -5.08 19.15 26.89
CA MET A 359 -5.63 17.81 27.06
C MET A 359 -4.53 16.76 26.94
N MET A 360 -3.75 16.85 25.88
CA MET A 360 -2.78 15.83 25.55
C MET A 360 -1.55 15.85 26.47
N PHE A 361 -1.10 17.03 26.84
CA PHE A 361 -0.10 17.21 27.89
C PHE A 361 -0.57 16.56 29.20
N ALA A 362 -1.83 16.81 29.57
CA ALA A 362 -2.41 16.23 30.78
C ALA A 362 -2.42 14.71 30.72
N TRP A 363 -2.83 14.14 29.59
CA TRP A 363 -2.94 12.70 29.42
C TRP A 363 -1.57 12.02 29.38
N GLN A 364 -0.71 12.40 28.42
CA GLN A 364 0.49 11.64 28.08
C GLN A 364 1.70 11.99 28.95
N LEU A 365 1.80 13.24 29.42
CA LEU A 365 3.00 13.71 30.13
C LEU A 365 2.75 13.93 31.63
N ALA A 366 1.57 14.42 32.01
CA ALA A 366 1.23 14.65 33.41
C ALA A 366 0.52 13.47 34.08
N VAL A 367 0.10 12.46 33.31
CA VAL A 367 -0.62 11.26 33.79
C VAL A 367 -1.91 11.64 34.56
N ASP A 368 -2.61 12.65 34.07
CA ASP A 368 -3.87 13.13 34.62
C ASP A 368 -5.03 12.32 34.03
N PHE A 369 -5.63 11.44 34.84
CA PHE A 369 -6.79 10.65 34.41
C PHE A 369 -8.05 11.47 34.13
N ASN A 370 -8.07 12.76 34.51
CA ASN A 370 -9.15 13.70 34.15
C ASN A 370 -8.78 14.57 32.94
N TYR A 371 -7.84 14.13 32.09
CA TYR A 371 -7.40 14.87 30.90
C TYR A 371 -8.56 15.33 30.01
N LEU A 372 -9.65 14.55 29.95
CA LEU A 372 -10.85 14.90 29.21
C LEU A 372 -11.42 16.24 29.66
N ASP A 373 -11.28 16.70 30.90
CA ASP A 373 -11.80 18.01 31.31
C ASP A 373 -11.22 19.16 30.48
N LYS A 374 -10.00 18.99 29.98
CA LYS A 374 -9.26 19.95 29.14
C LYS A 374 -9.51 19.77 27.64
N ALA A 375 -10.20 18.70 27.24
CA ALA A 375 -10.55 18.43 25.84
C ALA A 375 -11.64 19.37 25.32
N LEU A 376 -11.59 19.67 24.02
CA LEU A 376 -12.64 20.41 23.34
C LEU A 376 -13.94 19.59 23.26
N PRO A 377 -15.12 20.23 23.19
CA PRO A 377 -16.40 19.53 23.08
C PRO A 377 -16.49 18.50 21.94
N ASN A 378 -15.94 18.79 20.76
CA ASN A 378 -15.91 17.82 19.66
C ASN A 378 -15.09 16.58 20.01
N GLN A 379 -13.94 16.76 20.67
CA GLN A 379 -13.06 15.65 21.08
C GLN A 379 -13.74 14.77 22.12
N LYS A 380 -14.33 15.38 23.15
CA LYS A 380 -15.13 14.70 24.19
C LYS A 380 -16.29 13.90 23.60
N LEU A 381 -17.01 14.49 22.65
CA LEU A 381 -18.15 13.83 22.01
C LEU A 381 -17.69 12.70 21.10
N GLY A 382 -16.57 12.87 20.40
CA GLY A 382 -16.02 11.83 19.56
C GLY A 382 -15.60 10.60 20.35
N ASP A 383 -14.86 10.78 21.45
CA ASP A 383 -14.43 9.67 22.31
C ASP A 383 -15.66 8.95 22.89
N TYR A 384 -16.64 9.71 23.40
CA TYR A 384 -17.91 9.17 23.87
C TYR A 384 -18.67 8.40 22.78
N THR A 385 -18.71 8.93 21.56
CA THR A 385 -19.38 8.29 20.42
C THR A 385 -18.71 6.97 20.09
N TYR A 386 -17.38 6.94 20.07
CA TYR A 386 -16.64 5.73 19.76
C TYR A 386 -16.82 4.67 20.85
N GLU A 387 -16.72 5.03 22.13
CA GLU A 387 -16.90 4.10 23.25
C GLU A 387 -18.30 3.45 23.31
N ASN A 388 -19.34 4.18 22.89
CA ASN A 388 -20.74 3.74 23.08
C ASN A 388 -21.45 3.35 21.78
N TYR A 389 -20.96 3.80 20.62
CA TYR A 389 -21.62 3.66 19.32
C TYR A 389 -20.63 3.35 18.18
N GLN A 390 -19.58 2.58 18.47
CA GLN A 390 -18.50 2.26 17.53
C GLN A 390 -19.02 1.80 16.15
N ASP A 391 -19.88 0.77 16.10
CA ASP A 391 -20.38 0.19 14.85
C ASP A 391 -21.09 1.23 13.98
N ILE A 392 -21.90 2.08 14.62
CA ILE A 392 -22.66 3.15 13.96
C ILE A 392 -21.69 4.25 13.46
N ALA A 393 -20.68 4.61 14.27
CA ALA A 393 -19.66 5.58 13.87
C ALA A 393 -18.88 5.13 12.63
N PHE A 394 -18.59 3.82 12.53
CA PHE A 394 -17.97 3.21 11.36
C PHE A 394 -18.90 3.20 10.14
N GLU A 395 -20.14 2.73 10.31
CA GLU A 395 -21.13 2.67 9.22
C GLU A 395 -21.34 4.04 8.57
N TYR A 396 -21.48 5.09 9.37
CA TYR A 396 -21.71 6.46 8.90
C TYR A 396 -20.43 7.27 8.68
N LYS A 397 -19.25 6.67 8.86
CA LYS A 397 -17.93 7.31 8.67
C LYS A 397 -17.84 8.66 9.35
N ILE A 398 -18.15 8.71 10.64
CA ILE A 398 -18.22 9.95 11.40
C ILE A 398 -16.82 10.39 11.78
N ASN A 399 -16.55 11.69 11.64
CA ASN A 399 -15.27 12.29 11.95
C ASN A 399 -15.50 13.57 12.76
N PHE A 400 -14.73 13.73 13.83
CA PHE A 400 -14.85 14.87 14.75
C PHE A 400 -13.82 15.97 14.48
N TRP A 401 -13.25 16.01 13.28
CA TRP A 401 -12.35 17.08 12.84
C TRP A 401 -13.08 18.42 12.89
N GLN A 402 -12.32 19.48 13.11
CA GLN A 402 -12.81 20.84 12.91
C GLN A 402 -13.42 21.04 11.51
N CYS A 403 -14.48 21.83 11.43
CA CYS A 403 -15.23 22.13 10.21
C CYS A 403 -14.84 23.52 9.69
N ASP A 404 -14.30 23.58 8.48
CA ASP A 404 -13.92 24.84 7.84
C ASP A 404 -15.08 25.46 7.02
N THR A 405 -16.13 24.68 6.74
CA THR A 405 -17.27 25.11 5.93
C THR A 405 -18.63 24.75 6.56
N SER A 406 -19.65 25.56 6.26
CA SER A 406 -21.04 25.29 6.67
C SER A 406 -21.55 23.93 6.16
N GLN A 407 -21.05 23.48 5.00
CA GLN A 407 -21.40 22.18 4.43
C GLN A 407 -20.83 21.02 5.26
N GLU A 408 -19.58 21.13 5.72
CA GLU A 408 -18.98 20.13 6.63
C GLU A 408 -19.73 20.06 7.95
N LEU A 409 -20.04 21.21 8.55
CA LEU A 409 -20.81 21.28 9.79
C LEU A 409 -22.19 20.66 9.63
N LYS A 410 -22.90 20.95 8.52
CA LYS A 410 -24.20 20.34 8.23
C LYS A 410 -24.13 18.81 8.18
N LEU A 411 -23.17 18.27 7.42
CA LEU A 411 -22.99 16.82 7.29
C LEU A 411 -22.70 16.18 8.65
N LEU A 412 -21.91 16.83 9.51
CA LEU A 412 -21.69 16.37 10.88
C LEU A 412 -22.98 16.40 11.70
N MET A 413 -23.76 17.49 11.65
CA MET A 413 -25.04 17.59 12.38
C MET A 413 -26.03 16.51 11.95
N GLU A 414 -26.17 16.26 10.64
CA GLU A 414 -27.04 15.20 10.12
C GLU A 414 -26.63 13.82 10.66
N LYS A 415 -25.33 13.51 10.68
CA LYS A 415 -24.80 12.26 11.23
C LYS A 415 -25.01 12.13 12.73
N LEU A 416 -24.81 13.23 13.48
CA LEU A 416 -25.02 13.24 14.93
C LEU A 416 -26.50 13.13 15.30
N GLU A 417 -27.41 13.71 14.52
CA GLU A 417 -28.85 13.54 14.72
C GLU A 417 -29.28 12.08 14.51
N LEU A 418 -28.67 11.34 13.57
CA LEU A 418 -28.95 9.92 13.38
C LEU A 418 -28.55 9.06 14.60
N ILE A 419 -27.47 9.42 15.30
CA ILE A 419 -27.03 8.67 16.49
C ILE A 419 -27.83 9.06 17.71
N TYR A 420 -27.96 10.36 17.94
CA TYR A 420 -28.39 10.89 19.23
C TYR A 420 -29.84 11.37 19.23
N GLU A 421 -30.50 11.41 18.07
CA GLU A 421 -31.86 11.94 17.88
C GLU A 421 -32.01 13.40 18.36
N ILE A 422 -30.90 14.16 18.39
CA ILE A 422 -30.85 15.56 18.82
C ILE A 422 -30.71 16.47 17.61
N SER A 423 -31.83 16.99 17.11
CA SER A 423 -31.84 17.96 16.01
C SER A 423 -31.57 19.40 16.48
N PRO A 424 -30.75 20.19 15.76
CA PRO A 424 -30.64 21.63 15.98
C PRO A 424 -31.98 22.37 15.89
N ARG A 425 -32.95 21.83 15.14
CA ARG A 425 -34.31 22.39 15.02
C ARG A 425 -35.04 22.50 16.35
N ASN A 426 -34.75 21.57 17.26
CA ASN A 426 -35.39 21.45 18.57
C ASN A 426 -34.73 22.32 19.65
N PHE A 427 -33.74 23.14 19.29
CA PHE A 427 -33.11 24.06 20.23
C PHE A 427 -33.96 25.33 20.39
N ASP A 428 -34.28 25.67 21.63
CA ASP A 428 -35.07 26.84 21.99
C ASP A 428 -34.16 28.01 22.41
N GLY A 429 -34.52 29.23 22.01
CA GLY A 429 -33.88 30.46 22.47
C GLY A 429 -33.59 31.47 21.35
N PRO A 430 -33.43 32.77 21.69
CA PRO A 430 -33.23 33.84 20.72
C PRO A 430 -31.76 34.04 20.31
N SER A 431 -30.88 33.07 20.58
CA SER A 431 -29.45 33.21 20.28
C SER A 431 -29.20 33.17 18.77
N GLU A 432 -28.35 34.07 18.28
CA GLU A 432 -27.90 34.06 16.88
C GLU A 432 -27.19 32.75 16.54
N ASP A 433 -26.51 32.11 17.51
CA ASP A 433 -25.88 30.80 17.30
C ASP A 433 -26.92 29.71 16.98
N ILE A 434 -28.07 29.71 17.68
CA ILE A 434 -29.14 28.74 17.47
C ILE A 434 -29.77 28.97 16.09
N LYS A 435 -29.99 30.23 15.72
CA LYS A 435 -30.48 30.60 14.40
C LYS A 435 -29.52 30.15 13.31
N ASN A 436 -28.22 30.42 13.45
CA ASN A 436 -27.20 30.01 12.49
C ASN A 436 -27.11 28.48 12.35
N LEU A 437 -27.15 27.72 13.45
CA LEU A 437 -27.19 26.25 13.39
C LEU A 437 -28.42 25.75 12.61
N LYS A 438 -29.61 26.32 12.87
CA LYS A 438 -30.84 25.97 12.13
C LYS A 438 -30.74 26.34 10.65
N ASP A 439 -30.24 27.53 10.34
CA ASP A 439 -30.12 28.02 8.97
C ASP A 439 -29.11 27.17 8.17
N ILE A 440 -27.96 26.82 8.75
CA ILE A 440 -27.00 25.88 8.14
C ILE A 440 -27.65 24.51 7.92
N TYR A 441 -28.33 23.97 8.94
CA TYR A 441 -29.00 22.66 8.85
C TYR A 441 -30.10 22.64 7.77
N GLU A 442 -30.77 23.78 7.53
CA GLU A 442 -31.80 23.96 6.50
C GLU A 442 -31.24 24.35 5.12
N ASN A 443 -29.92 24.30 4.91
CA ASN A 443 -29.26 24.71 3.65
C ASN A 443 -29.53 26.17 3.26
N LYS A 444 -29.71 27.07 4.23
CA LYS A 444 -29.75 28.51 3.95
C LYS A 444 -28.34 29.06 3.83
N ASP A 445 -28.19 30.10 3.02
CA ASP A 445 -26.92 30.79 2.86
C ASP A 445 -26.62 31.61 4.12
N VAL A 446 -25.59 31.21 4.85
CA VAL A 446 -25.10 31.88 6.05
C VAL A 446 -23.63 32.22 5.83
N GLN A 447 -23.31 33.51 5.88
CA GLN A 447 -21.96 34.03 5.67
C GLN A 447 -21.22 34.04 7.00
N LEU A 448 -20.48 32.95 7.27
CA LEU A 448 -19.66 32.77 8.47
C LEU A 448 -18.21 32.47 8.08
N THR A 449 -17.28 32.94 8.91
CA THR A 449 -15.87 32.56 8.85
C THR A 449 -15.66 31.12 9.34
N SER A 450 -14.55 30.48 8.96
CA SER A 450 -14.19 29.14 9.48
C SER A 450 -14.15 29.11 11.02
N ASN A 451 -13.65 30.17 11.66
CA ASN A 451 -13.62 30.25 13.13
C ASN A 451 -15.04 30.30 13.75
N GLU A 452 -15.98 31.01 13.12
CA GLU A 452 -17.38 31.03 13.56
C GLU A 452 -18.05 29.67 13.36
N ILE A 453 -17.78 28.99 12.24
CA ILE A 453 -18.27 27.64 11.96
C ILE A 453 -17.75 26.65 13.00
N ASN A 454 -16.45 26.67 13.30
CA ASN A 454 -15.83 25.85 14.33
C ASN A 454 -16.42 26.14 15.71
N MET A 455 -16.63 27.40 16.06
CA MET A 455 -17.29 27.75 17.33
C MET A 455 -18.71 27.18 17.42
N LEU A 456 -19.49 27.23 16.33
CA LEU A 456 -20.83 26.63 16.28
C LEU A 456 -20.77 25.11 16.42
N MET A 457 -19.81 24.45 15.77
CA MET A 457 -19.54 23.02 15.92
C MET A 457 -19.30 22.66 17.39
N GLN A 458 -18.40 23.38 18.08
CA GLN A 458 -18.09 23.12 19.49
C GLN A 458 -19.32 23.29 20.39
N LYS A 459 -20.12 24.34 20.17
CA LYS A 459 -21.37 24.58 20.92
C LYS A 459 -22.39 23.46 20.69
N TYR A 460 -22.52 22.99 19.46
CA TYR A 460 -23.42 21.88 19.13
C TYR A 460 -22.97 20.56 19.78
N CYS A 461 -21.68 20.21 19.68
CA CYS A 461 -21.13 19.03 20.35
C CYS A 461 -21.32 19.10 21.88
N TYR A 462 -21.10 20.27 22.48
CA TYR A 462 -21.35 20.48 23.92
C TYR A 462 -22.82 20.27 24.30
N ALA A 463 -23.75 20.78 23.49
CA ALA A 463 -25.18 20.62 23.73
C ALA A 463 -25.63 19.15 23.67
N ILE A 464 -25.07 18.35 22.74
CA ILE A 464 -25.30 16.91 22.70
C ILE A 464 -24.74 16.24 23.95
N LEU A 465 -23.46 16.48 24.27
CA LEU A 465 -22.80 15.91 25.45
C LEU A 465 -23.59 16.16 26.74
N SER A 466 -24.10 17.37 26.91
CA SER A 466 -24.89 17.76 28.09
C SER A 466 -26.21 16.99 28.22
N LYS A 467 -26.77 16.50 27.10
CA LYS A 467 -28.01 15.72 27.08
C LYS A 467 -27.79 14.21 27.23
N VAL A 468 -26.64 13.70 26.79
CA VAL A 468 -26.34 12.26 26.83
C VAL A 468 -25.62 11.84 28.12
N ARG A 469 -24.93 12.77 28.79
CA ARG A 469 -24.25 12.53 30.09
C ARG A 469 -25.01 13.07 31.31
N GLY A 470 -26.02 13.91 31.11
CA GLY A 470 -26.89 14.44 32.17
C GLY A 470 -28.16 13.61 32.29
#